data_AF-A0ABD0MIR3-F1
#
_entry.id   AF-A0ABD0MIR3-F1
#
_cell.length_a   1.000
_cell.length_b   1.000
_cell.length_c   1.000
_cell.angle_alpha   90.00
_cell.angle_beta   90.00
_cell.angle_gamma   90.00
#
_symmetry.space_group_name_H-M   'P 1'
#
loop_
_entity.id
_entity.type
_entity.pdbx_description
1 polymer ?
#
loop_
_entity_poly.entity_id
_entity_poly.type
_entity_poly.pdbx_seq_one_letter_code
_entity_poly.pdbx_strand_id
1 'polypeptide(L)' 'LLDLSAVFDTVHYNILLNRLENYVGIRGTALAWFKSYLSDRHQFVAVNEEVSYRSQVQYGVPQGS' A
#
# COMPACT_ATOMS: atom_id res chain seq x y z
N LEU A 1 -11.44 -20.79 -7.95
CA LEU A 1 -10.88 -20.35 -6.66
C LEU A 1 -10.27 -18.98 -6.91
N LEU A 2 -10.73 -17.91 -6.25
CA LEU A 2 -10.08 -16.60 -6.39
C LEU A 2 -8.73 -16.70 -5.67
N ASP A 3 -7.64 -16.59 -6.42
CA ASP A 3 -6.33 -16.45 -5.81
C ASP A 3 -6.17 -15.01 -5.31
N LEU A 4 -6.24 -14.82 -3.99
CA LEU A 4 -6.09 -13.53 -3.32
C LEU A 4 -4.62 -13.12 -3.13
N SER A 5 -3.65 -13.92 -3.60
CA SER A 5 -2.23 -13.59 -3.50
C SER A 5 -1.87 -12.24 -4.16
N ALA A 6 -2.54 -11.87 -5.25
CA ALA A 6 -2.39 -10.59 -5.93
C ALA A 6 -3.24 -9.45 -5.34
N VAL A 7 -4.07 -9.71 -4.32
CA VAL A 7 -4.98 -8.69 -3.77
C VAL A 7 -4.18 -7.60 -3.07
N PHE A 8 -3.05 -7.95 -2.45
CA PHE A 8 -2.17 -6.96 -1.86
C PHE A 8 -1.51 -6.05 -2.88
N ASP A 9 -1.44 -6.40 -4.17
CA ASP A 9 -0.87 -5.52 -5.21
C ASP A 9 -1.92 -4.55 -5.80
N THR A 10 -3.21 -4.80 -5.54
CA THR A 10 -4.33 -4.08 -6.17
C THR A 10 -5.07 -3.14 -5.21
N VAL A 11 -4.69 -3.10 -3.93
CA VAL A 11 -5.34 -2.24 -2.94
C VAL A 11 -5.06 -0.77 -3.23
N HIS A 12 -6.10 -0.03 -3.63
CA HIS A 12 -6.01 1.41 -3.78
C HIS A 12 -6.07 2.12 -2.41
N TYR A 13 -5.12 3.00 -2.14
CA TYR A 13 -4.94 3.61 -0.80
C TYR A 13 -6.15 4.40 -0.32
N ASN A 14 -6.75 5.21 -1.20
CA ASN A 14 -7.93 6.01 -0.85
C ASN A 14 -9.13 5.14 -0.46
N ILE A 15 -9.33 4.02 -1.16
CA ILE A 15 -10.42 3.08 -0.85
C ILE A 15 -10.16 2.38 0.48
N LEU A 16 -8.92 1.95 0.74
CA LEU A 16 -8.54 1.33 2.01
C LEU A 16 -8.73 2.30 3.17
N LEU A 17 -8.18 3.51 3.08
CA LEU A 17 -8.29 4.53 4.13
C LEU A 17 -9.73 4.92 4.40
N ASN A 18 -10.55 5.08 3.35
CA ASN A 18 -11.98 5.34 3.50
C ASN A 18 -12.71 4.20 4.22
N ARG A 19 -12.37 2.94 3.92
CA ARG A 19 -12.93 1.76 4.60
C ARG A 19 -12.53 1.69 6.07
N LEU A 20 -11.25 1.91 6.37
CA LEU A 20 -10.75 1.93 7.74
C LEU A 20 -11.45 3.02 8.57
N GLU A 21 -11.66 4.20 8.00
CA GLU A 21 -12.30 5.32 8.70
C GLU A 21 -13.82 5.17 8.86
N ASN A 22 -14.53 4.83 7.78
CA ASN A 22 -16.00 4.92 7.75
C ASN A 22 -16.72 3.61 8.04
N TYR A 23 -16.08 2.46 7.77
CA TYR A 23 -16.70 1.15 7.98
C TYR A 23 -16.15 0.45 9.22
N VAL A 24 -14.84 0.53 9.45
CA VAL A 24 -14.20 -0.05 10.65
C VAL A 24 -14.23 0.94 11.83
N GLY A 25 -14.24 2.24 11.56
CA GLY A 25 -14.29 3.28 12.59
C GLY A 25 -12.93 3.67 13.17
N ILE A 26 -11.81 3.31 12.52
CA ILE A 26 -10.47 3.71 12.93
C ILE A 26 -10.29 5.21 12.69
N ARG A 27 -9.90 5.95 13.74
CA ARG A 27 -9.77 7.42 13.72
C ARG A 27 -8.53 7.88 14.47
N GLY A 28 -8.28 9.18 14.45
CA GLY A 28 -7.20 9.82 15.21
C GLY A 28 -5.82 9.28 14.85
N THR A 29 -4.99 9.04 15.87
CA THR A 29 -3.58 8.64 15.71
C THR A 29 -3.42 7.34 14.92
N ALA A 30 -4.31 6.36 15.10
CA ALA A 30 -4.24 5.10 14.37
C ALA A 30 -4.47 5.31 12.86
N LEU A 31 -5.47 6.12 12.48
CA LEU A 31 -5.71 6.44 11.07
C LEU A 31 -4.57 7.28 10.47
N ALA A 32 -4.01 8.22 11.25
CA ALA A 32 -2.85 9.00 10.83
C ALA A 32 -1.62 8.11 10.60
N TRP A 33 -1.42 7.10 11.45
CA TRP A 33 -0.36 6.10 11.27
C TRP A 33 -0.53 5.34 9.96
N PHE A 34 -1.73 4.83 9.64
CA PHE A 34 -1.99 4.17 8.35
C PHE A 34 -1.75 5.10 7.16
N LYS A 35 -2.19 6.37 7.24
CA LYS A 35 -1.94 7.36 6.20
C LYS A 35 -0.43 7.55 5.98
N SER A 36 0.33 7.70 7.06
CA SER A 36 1.79 7.88 7.00
C SER A 36 2.51 6.65 6.44
N TYR A 37 2.02 5.46 6.78
CA TYR A 37 2.61 4.19 6.33
C TYR A 37 2.42 3.98 4.82
N LEU A 38 1.32 4.47 4.26
CA LEU A 38 0.97 4.30 2.84
C LEU A 38 1.43 5.47 1.97
N SER A 39 1.75 6.64 2.54
CA SER A 39 2.19 7.82 1.79
C SER A 39 3.65 7.73 1.30
N ASP A 40 3.96 8.46 0.23
CA ASP A 40 5.32 8.69 -0.31
C ASP A 40 6.14 7.42 -0.62
N ARG A 41 5.45 6.32 -0.85
CA ARG A 41 6.09 5.05 -1.22
C ARG A 41 6.56 5.08 -2.65
N HIS A 42 7.76 4.55 -2.85
CA HIS A 42 8.38 4.38 -4.16
C HIS A 42 8.84 2.93 -4.34
N GLN A 43 8.75 2.43 -5.56
CA GLN A 43 9.23 1.11 -5.94
C GLN A 43 10.26 1.24 -7.06
N PHE A 44 11.19 0.29 -7.08
CA PHE A 44 12.13 0.05 -8.17
C PHE A 44 12.41 -1.45 -8.23
N VAL A 45 12.91 -1.91 -9.38
CA VAL A 45 13.33 -3.30 -9.57
C VAL A 45 14.84 -3.34 -9.70
N ALA A 46 15.49 -4.29 -9.04
CA ALA A 46 16.89 -4.60 -9.20
C ALA A 46 17.04 -6.00 -9.80
N VAL A 47 17.82 -6.12 -10.87
CA VAL A 47 18.15 -7.41 -11.50
C VAL A 47 19.66 -7.43 -11.73
N ASN A 48 20.35 -8.38 -11.08
CA ASN A 48 21.81 -8.41 -11.00
C ASN A 48 22.37 -7.11 -10.39
N GLU A 49 23.22 -6.39 -11.12
CA GLU A 49 23.86 -5.13 -10.70
C GLU A 49 23.11 -3.88 -11.21
N GLU A 50 22.00 -4.07 -11.94
CA GLU A 50 21.24 -2.98 -12.56
C GLU A 50 19.96 -2.66 -11.78
N VAL A 51 19.60 -1.37 -11.74
CA VAL A 51 18.42 -0.87 -11.04
C VAL A 51 17.54 0.00 -11.93
N SER A 52 16.22 -0.12 -11.81
CA SER A 52 15.28 0.75 -12.50
C SER A 52 15.18 2.12 -11.83
N TYR A 53 14.60 3.09 -12.55
CA TYR A 53 14.13 4.33 -11.93
C TYR A 53 13.08 4.04 -10.85
N ARG A 54 13.03 4.93 -9.86
CA ARG A 54 12.00 4.90 -8.81
C ARG A 54 10.68 5.40 -9.38
N SER A 55 9.60 4.68 -9.10
CA SER A 55 8.23 5.07 -9.43
C SER A 55 7.38 5.13 -8.18
N GLN A 56 6.49 6.11 -8.09
CA GLN A 56 5.59 6.26 -6.95
C GLN A 56 4.56 5.12 -6.92
N VAL A 57 4.36 4.54 -5.74
CA VAL A 57 3.40 3.46 -5.53
C VAL A 57 2.04 4.07 -5.14
N GLN A 58 1.03 3.80 -5.96
CA GLN A 58 -0.35 4.25 -5.73
C GLN A 58 -1.31 3.09 -5.40
N TYR A 59 -0.85 1.87 -5.63
CA TYR A 59 -1.59 0.63 -5.48
C TYR A 59 -0.72 -0.37 -4.74
N GLY A 60 -1.39 -1.14 -3.90
CA GLY A 60 -0.81 -2.27 -3.23
C GLY A 60 -0.02 -1.96 -1.96
N VAL A 61 -0.06 -2.90 -1.04
CA VAL A 61 0.56 -2.84 0.28
C VAL A 61 1.75 -3.80 0.32
N PRO A 62 2.78 -3.53 1.16
CA PRO A 62 3.91 -4.44 1.26
C PRO A 62 3.44 -5.80 1.77
N GLN A 63 3.84 -6.88 1.09
CA GLN A 63 3.69 -8.23 1.60
C GLN A 63 4.92 -8.57 2.46
N GLY A 64 4.70 -8.76 3.76
CA GLY A 64 5.77 -8.87 4.75
C GLY A 64 6.04 -7.55 5.48
N SER A 65 6.52 -7.67 6.72
CA SER A 65 6.82 -6.57 7.65
C SER A 65 8.20 -6.76 8.26
#